data_AF-A0A1Q6REJ2-F1
#
_entry.id   AF-A0A1Q6REJ2-F1
#
_cell.length_a   1.000
_cell.length_b   1.000
_cell.length_c   1.000
_cell.angle_alpha   90.00
_cell.angle_beta   90.00
_cell.angle_gamma   90.00
#
_symmetry.space_group_name_H-M   'P 1'
#
loop_
_entity.id
_entity.type
_entity.pdbx_description
1 polymer ?
#
loop_
_entity_poly.entity_id
_entity_poly.type
_entity_poly.pdbx_seq_one_letter_code
_entity_poly.pdbx_strand_id
1 'polypeptide(L)'
;MWETAALCALCVTLCVCAWAQGRQQDISSSLVRLHVIAASDEAAEQELKMRVRDSVLEYLTPVLDNAESPAQARSIINAELPNIRAAAEKCAEGRTVRVTLGSEYYPTREYDSFSLPAGQYSSLRVIIGEGQGHNWWCVVFPPLCVSAAEQNRALDAMSEPERALITEADGYELRFRIVELWGELIELIGKNADA
;
A
#
# COMPACT_ATOMS: atom_id res chain seq x y z
N MET A 1 -7.81 -5.48 -43.17
CA MET A 1 -8.50 -4.39 -42.44
C MET A 1 -8.74 -4.76 -40.98
N TRP A 2 -9.41 -5.88 -40.67
CA TRP A 2 -9.68 -6.27 -39.27
C TRP A 2 -8.44 -6.83 -38.54
N GLU A 3 -7.56 -7.55 -39.23
CA GLU A 3 -6.31 -8.11 -38.65
C GLU A 3 -5.35 -7.03 -38.19
N THR A 4 -5.19 -5.96 -38.96
CA THR A 4 -4.37 -4.79 -38.61
C THR A 4 -4.97 -4.04 -37.41
N ALA A 5 -6.30 -3.91 -37.35
CA ALA A 5 -6.98 -3.30 -36.21
C ALA A 5 -6.83 -4.15 -34.94
N ALA A 6 -6.94 -5.47 -35.04
CA ALA A 6 -6.73 -6.40 -33.93
C ALA A 6 -5.29 -6.36 -33.42
N LEU A 7 -4.30 -6.29 -34.32
CA LEU A 7 -2.90 -6.14 -33.96
C LEU A 7 -2.64 -4.82 -33.24
N CYS A 8 -3.18 -3.71 -33.75
CA CYS A 8 -3.06 -2.41 -33.09
C CYS A 8 -3.71 -2.39 -31.70
N ALA A 9 -4.91 -2.97 -31.55
CA ALA A 9 -5.58 -3.07 -30.26
C ALA A 9 -4.79 -3.91 -29.25
N LEU A 10 -4.20 -5.02 -29.69
CA LEU A 10 -3.31 -5.84 -28.87
C LEU A 10 -2.06 -5.05 -28.45
N CYS A 11 -1.40 -4.35 -29.38
CA CYS A 11 -0.24 -3.52 -29.06
C CYS A 11 -0.58 -2.43 -28.03
N VAL A 12 -1.68 -1.71 -28.23
CA VAL A 12 -2.15 -0.69 -27.27
C VAL A 12 -2.42 -1.31 -25.91
N THR A 13 -3.11 -2.46 -25.85
CA THR A 13 -3.39 -3.16 -24.60
C THR A 13 -2.11 -3.58 -23.88
N LEU A 14 -1.13 -4.13 -24.61
CA LEU A 14 0.17 -4.51 -24.03
C LEU A 14 0.93 -3.29 -23.50
N CYS A 15 0.93 -2.17 -24.22
CA CYS A 15 1.54 -0.93 -23.77
C CYS A 15 0.87 -0.38 -22.50
N VAL A 16 -0.47 -0.40 -22.44
CA VAL A 16 -1.24 0.03 -21.25
C VAL A 16 -0.95 -0.89 -20.06
N CYS A 17 -0.94 -2.21 -20.26
CA CYS A 17 -0.61 -3.16 -19.20
C CYS A 17 0.83 -2.98 -18.69
N ALA A 18 1.80 -2.79 -19.58
CA ALA A 18 3.19 -2.55 -19.19
C ALA A 18 3.34 -1.24 -18.40
N TRP A 19 2.66 -0.18 -18.83
CA TRP A 19 2.64 1.10 -18.12
C TRP A 19 1.99 0.98 -16.73
N ALA A 20 0.85 0.32 -16.63
CA ALA A 20 0.16 0.10 -15.37
C ALA A 20 1.00 -0.74 -14.39
N GLN A 21 1.69 -1.77 -14.89
CA GLN A 21 2.60 -2.60 -14.10
C GLN A 21 3.79 -1.79 -13.58
N GLY A 22 4.36 -0.92 -14.42
CA GLY A 22 5.45 -0.01 -14.02
C GLY A 22 5.04 0.91 -12.87
N ARG A 23 3.88 1.58 -12.99
CA ARG A 23 3.36 2.43 -11.90
C ARG A 23 3.13 1.66 -10.60
N GLN A 24 2.62 0.43 -10.69
CA GLN A 24 2.42 -0.40 -9.51
C GLN A 24 3.74 -0.71 -8.81
N GLN A 25 4.79 -1.00 -9.58
CA GLN A 25 6.12 -1.25 -9.06
C GLN A 25 6.70 0.00 -8.38
N ASP A 26 6.55 1.17 -8.99
CA ASP A 26 7.01 2.44 -8.43
C ASP A 26 6.36 2.69 -7.06
N ILE A 27 5.02 2.59 -6.97
CA ILE A 27 4.28 2.70 -5.69
C ILE A 27 4.81 1.70 -4.68
N SER A 28 4.88 0.41 -5.05
CA SER A 28 5.29 -0.64 -4.10
C SER A 28 6.72 -0.50 -3.59
N SER A 29 7.61 0.05 -4.42
CA SER A 29 9.02 0.22 -4.09
C SER A 29 9.26 1.45 -3.21
N SER A 30 8.35 2.44 -3.26
CA SER A 30 8.38 3.68 -2.47
C SER A 30 7.89 3.51 -1.03
N LEU A 31 7.29 2.36 -0.69
CA LEU A 31 6.61 2.17 0.59
C LEU A 31 7.18 1.01 1.40
N VAL A 32 7.18 1.16 2.73
CA VAL A 32 7.29 0.04 3.68
C VAL A 32 6.04 -0.02 4.53
N ARG A 33 5.38 -1.18 4.52
CA ARG A 33 4.10 -1.40 5.20
C ARG A 33 4.30 -2.16 6.51
N LEU A 34 3.36 -1.98 7.44
CA LEU A 34 3.25 -2.74 8.68
C LEU A 34 1.98 -3.57 8.64
N HIS A 35 2.13 -4.86 8.93
CA HIS A 35 1.06 -5.83 9.02
C HIS A 35 1.08 -6.50 10.39
N VAL A 36 0.08 -6.21 11.22
CA VAL A 36 -0.06 -6.82 12.55
C VAL A 36 -1.23 -7.80 12.51
N ILE A 37 -0.98 -9.05 12.91
CA ILE A 37 -1.95 -10.16 12.87
C ILE A 37 -2.18 -10.65 14.29
N ALA A 38 -3.44 -10.67 14.73
CA ALA A 38 -3.81 -11.12 16.07
C ALA A 38 -3.79 -12.65 16.17
N ALA A 39 -3.79 -13.19 17.40
CA ALA A 39 -3.87 -14.64 17.58
C ALA A 39 -5.24 -15.20 17.14
N SER A 40 -6.33 -14.48 17.41
CA SER A 40 -7.71 -14.85 17.04
C SER A 40 -8.61 -13.61 16.83
N ASP A 41 -9.86 -13.84 16.43
CA ASP A 41 -10.88 -12.79 16.24
C ASP A 41 -11.62 -12.40 17.54
N GLU A 42 -11.21 -12.96 18.69
CA GLU A 42 -11.78 -12.58 19.98
C GLU A 42 -11.48 -11.10 20.30
N ALA A 43 -12.44 -10.41 20.91
CA ALA A 43 -12.31 -8.99 21.22
C ALA A 43 -11.03 -8.66 22.03
N ALA A 44 -10.65 -9.52 22.98
CA ALA A 44 -9.45 -9.35 23.78
C ALA A 44 -8.16 -9.45 22.94
N GLU A 45 -8.09 -10.38 21.99
CA GLU A 45 -6.94 -10.56 21.09
C GLU A 45 -6.87 -9.42 20.07
N GLN A 46 -8.02 -8.90 19.63
CA GLN A 46 -8.09 -7.70 18.79
C GLN A 46 -7.60 -6.45 19.53
N GLU A 47 -7.97 -6.27 20.80
CA GLU A 47 -7.49 -5.17 21.64
C GLU A 47 -5.98 -5.29 21.93
N LEU A 48 -5.51 -6.51 22.23
CA LEU A 48 -4.09 -6.81 22.40
C LEU A 48 -3.28 -6.44 21.14
N LYS A 49 -3.78 -6.79 19.95
CA LYS A 49 -3.18 -6.39 18.67
C LYS A 49 -3.01 -4.88 18.56
N MET A 50 -4.00 -4.09 18.97
CA MET A 50 -3.92 -2.63 18.89
C MET A 50 -2.84 -2.07 19.83
N ARG A 51 -2.70 -2.63 21.04
CA ARG A 51 -1.61 -2.25 21.96
C ARG A 51 -0.23 -2.64 21.46
N VAL A 52 -0.09 -3.85 20.91
CA VAL A 52 1.16 -4.31 20.29
C VAL A 52 1.55 -3.41 19.11
N ARG A 53 0.58 -3.06 18.26
CA ARG A 53 0.78 -2.09 17.18
C ARG A 53 1.29 -0.76 17.72
N ASP A 54 0.63 -0.19 18.73
CA ASP A 54 1.00 1.13 19.26
C ASP A 54 2.42 1.13 19.83
N SER A 55 2.80 0.08 20.56
CA SER A 55 4.17 -0.11 21.06
C SER A 55 5.20 -0.20 19.94
N VAL A 56 4.88 -0.92 18.86
CA VAL A 56 5.76 -1.05 17.69
C VAL A 56 5.90 0.28 16.95
N LEU A 57 4.81 1.03 16.78
CA LEU A 57 4.83 2.34 16.14
C LEU A 57 5.61 3.37 16.97
N GLU A 58 5.38 3.41 18.29
CA GLU A 58 6.11 4.28 19.22
C GLU A 58 7.62 4.07 19.15
N TYR A 59 8.06 2.81 18.97
CA TYR A 59 9.46 2.49 18.76
C TYR A 59 9.96 2.86 17.34
N LEU A 60 9.19 2.54 16.30
CA LEU A 60 9.60 2.72 14.91
C LEU A 60 9.66 4.18 14.46
N THR A 61 8.75 5.04 14.94
CA THR A 61 8.69 6.44 14.54
C THR A 61 10.05 7.14 14.70
N PRO A 62 10.66 7.25 15.90
CA PRO A 62 11.95 7.92 16.07
C PRO A 62 13.11 7.19 15.37
N VAL A 63 13.00 5.87 15.19
CA VAL A 63 14.01 5.06 14.49
C VAL A 63 14.03 5.39 12.99
N LEU A 64 12.86 5.70 12.42
CA LEU A 64 12.68 6.01 11.00
C LEU A 64 12.72 7.50 10.68
N ASP A 65 12.78 8.39 11.67
CA ASP A 65 12.83 9.86 11.46
C ASP A 65 13.97 10.30 10.52
N ASN A 66 15.09 9.57 10.51
CA ASN A 66 16.25 9.87 9.65
C ASN A 66 16.30 9.05 8.36
N ALA A 67 15.26 8.27 8.05
CA ALA A 67 15.19 7.53 6.81
C ALA A 67 14.78 8.48 5.68
N GLU A 68 15.65 8.67 4.69
CA GLU A 68 15.41 9.53 3.53
C GLU A 68 14.90 8.75 2.32
N SER A 69 14.91 7.41 2.39
CA SER A 69 14.47 6.56 1.30
C SER A 69 13.85 5.24 1.78
N PRO A 70 13.00 4.60 0.96
CA PRO A 70 12.42 3.30 1.28
C PRO A 70 13.47 2.21 1.44
N ALA A 71 14.58 2.29 0.68
CA ALA A 71 15.70 1.37 0.79
C ALA A 71 16.41 1.51 2.15
N GLN A 72 16.65 2.75 2.59
CA GLN A 72 17.24 3.02 3.90
C GLN A 72 16.30 2.60 5.03
N ALA A 73 15.01 2.91 4.93
CA ALA A 73 13.99 2.48 5.89
C ALA A 73 13.98 0.95 6.04
N ARG A 74 14.00 0.19 4.94
CA ARG A 74 14.11 -1.28 4.97
C ARG A 74 15.38 -1.76 5.67
N SER A 75 16.52 -1.13 5.40
CA SER A 75 17.80 -1.49 6.02
C SER A 75 17.78 -1.24 7.53
N ILE A 76 17.25 -0.10 7.97
CA ILE A 76 17.09 0.25 9.39
C ILE A 76 16.14 -0.75 10.06
N ILE A 77 14.95 -0.97 9.51
CA ILE A 77 13.98 -1.92 10.06
C ILE A 77 14.59 -3.32 10.18
N ASN A 78 15.34 -3.76 9.16
CA ASN A 78 15.98 -5.08 9.17
C ASN A 78 17.03 -5.21 10.29
N ALA A 79 17.82 -4.15 10.54
CA ALA A 79 18.78 -4.11 11.64
C ALA A 79 18.09 -4.09 13.01
N GLU A 80 16.96 -3.38 13.11
CA GLU A 80 16.20 -3.20 14.35
C GLU A 80 15.17 -4.29 14.64
N LEU A 81 15.05 -5.33 13.79
CA LEU A 81 14.11 -6.45 13.99
C LEU A 81 14.11 -7.04 15.42
N PRO A 82 15.26 -7.25 16.09
CA PRO A 82 15.26 -7.74 17.47
C PRO A 82 14.61 -6.77 18.45
N ASN A 83 14.84 -5.47 18.31
CA ASN A 83 14.30 -4.45 19.19
C ASN A 83 12.81 -4.19 18.92
N ILE A 84 12.40 -4.22 17.65
CA ILE A 84 10.98 -4.19 17.26
C ILE A 84 10.24 -5.37 17.86
N ARG A 85 10.83 -6.58 17.82
CA ARG A 85 10.26 -7.77 18.48
C ARG A 85 10.12 -7.55 19.99
N ALA A 86 11.16 -7.04 20.65
CA ALA A 86 11.10 -6.77 22.09
C ALA A 86 10.02 -5.74 22.45
N ALA A 87 9.86 -4.69 21.64
CA ALA A 87 8.80 -3.69 21.81
C ALA A 87 7.40 -4.32 21.66
N ALA A 88 7.22 -5.20 20.67
CA ALA A 88 5.96 -5.93 20.49
C ALA A 88 5.67 -6.88 21.66
N GLU A 89 6.66 -7.65 22.10
CA GLU A 89 6.53 -8.63 23.20
C GLU A 89 6.14 -7.98 24.54
N LYS A 90 6.61 -6.76 24.81
CA LYS A 90 6.25 -5.98 26.01
C LYS A 90 4.73 -5.84 26.18
N CYS A 91 4.00 -5.74 25.09
CA CYS A 91 2.55 -5.56 25.07
C CYS A 91 1.78 -6.83 24.69
N ALA A 92 2.45 -7.95 24.44
CA ALA A 92 1.82 -9.18 23.95
C ALA A 92 1.34 -10.12 25.07
N GLU A 93 1.43 -9.73 26.34
CA GLU A 93 0.92 -10.48 27.51
C GLU A 93 1.32 -11.96 27.53
N GLY A 94 2.58 -12.24 27.19
CA GLY A 94 3.15 -13.59 27.18
C GLY A 94 2.77 -14.43 25.96
N ARG A 95 2.09 -13.87 24.95
CA ARG A 95 1.93 -14.52 23.64
C ARG A 95 3.25 -14.50 22.88
N THR A 96 3.52 -15.56 22.13
CA THR A 96 4.64 -15.61 21.18
C THR A 96 4.46 -14.53 20.14
N VAL A 97 5.51 -13.75 19.87
CA VAL A 97 5.50 -12.75 18.80
C VAL A 97 6.56 -13.11 17.76
N ARG A 98 6.15 -13.16 16.49
CA ARG A 98 7.07 -13.30 15.36
C ARG A 98 7.10 -12.01 14.56
N VAL A 99 8.28 -11.43 14.44
CA VAL A 99 8.52 -10.24 13.61
C VAL A 99 9.44 -10.59 12.45
N THR A 100 9.03 -10.26 11.24
CA THR A 100 9.77 -10.52 9.99
C THR A 100 9.59 -9.37 9.00
N LEU A 101 10.65 -9.01 8.26
CA LEU A 101 10.57 -8.11 7.11
C LEU A 101 10.67 -8.93 5.81
N GLY A 102 9.76 -8.73 4.86
CA GLY A 102 9.78 -9.44 3.59
C GLY A 102 8.75 -8.92 2.57
N SER A 103 8.68 -9.57 1.41
CA SER A 103 7.65 -9.27 0.41
C SER A 103 6.32 -9.92 0.80
N GLU A 104 5.23 -9.16 0.74
CA GLU A 104 3.88 -9.65 1.00
C GLU A 104 2.88 -9.05 0.03
N TYR A 105 1.90 -9.85 -0.40
CA TYR A 105 0.81 -9.38 -1.25
C TYR A 105 -0.25 -8.67 -0.40
N TYR A 106 -0.67 -7.49 -0.85
CA TYR A 106 -1.77 -6.74 -0.27
C TYR A 106 -2.90 -6.61 -1.28
N PRO A 107 -4.16 -6.74 -0.85
CA PRO A 107 -5.29 -6.30 -1.66
C PRO A 107 -5.32 -4.78 -1.75
N THR A 108 -6.13 -4.24 -2.65
CA THR A 108 -6.40 -2.80 -2.73
C THR A 108 -6.97 -2.32 -1.39
N ARG A 109 -6.46 -1.18 -0.90
CA ARG A 109 -6.87 -0.57 0.37
C ARG A 109 -7.24 0.89 0.17
N GLU A 110 -8.40 1.25 0.68
CA GLU A 110 -8.88 2.62 0.72
C GLU A 110 -8.57 3.19 2.11
N TYR A 111 -7.97 4.38 2.13
CA TYR A 111 -7.76 5.22 3.30
C TYR A 111 -8.55 6.52 3.11
N ASP A 112 -8.74 7.30 4.18
CA ASP A 112 -9.62 8.48 4.13
C ASP A 112 -9.19 9.52 3.07
N SER A 113 -7.90 9.65 2.79
CA SER A 113 -7.34 10.66 1.87
C SER A 113 -6.66 10.09 0.62
N PHE A 114 -6.50 8.76 0.51
CA PHE A 114 -5.83 8.12 -0.62
C PHE A 114 -6.19 6.64 -0.75
N SER A 115 -5.84 6.01 -1.87
CA SER A 115 -5.94 4.55 -2.01
C SER A 115 -4.59 3.93 -2.38
N LEU A 116 -4.37 2.69 -1.93
CA LEU A 116 -3.22 1.89 -2.31
C LEU A 116 -3.68 0.69 -3.14
N PRO A 117 -3.20 0.55 -4.38
CA PRO A 117 -3.56 -0.56 -5.25
C PRO A 117 -3.06 -1.92 -4.74
N ALA A 118 -3.69 -3.00 -5.20
CA ALA A 118 -3.26 -4.35 -4.88
C ALA A 118 -1.89 -4.69 -5.50
N GLY A 119 -1.00 -5.34 -4.74
CA GLY A 119 0.33 -5.69 -5.23
C GLY A 119 1.27 -6.29 -4.19
N GLN A 120 2.52 -6.53 -4.57
CA GLN A 120 3.59 -6.99 -3.69
C GLN A 120 4.26 -5.78 -3.04
N TYR A 121 4.35 -5.76 -1.72
CA TYR A 121 4.96 -4.67 -0.96
C TYR A 121 6.03 -5.20 0.00
N SER A 122 6.99 -4.35 0.34
CA SER A 122 7.86 -4.59 1.50
C SER A 122 7.04 -4.44 2.78
N SER A 123 6.95 -5.51 3.57
CA SER A 123 6.05 -5.63 4.71
C SER A 123 6.81 -6.07 5.95
N LEU A 124 6.74 -5.24 7.00
CA LEU A 124 7.08 -5.62 8.36
C LEU A 124 5.87 -6.33 8.97
N ARG A 125 6.00 -7.64 9.17
CA ARG A 125 4.93 -8.49 9.70
C ARG A 125 5.17 -8.75 11.17
N VAL A 126 4.16 -8.50 11.99
CA VAL A 126 4.11 -8.78 13.42
C VAL A 126 2.97 -9.77 13.65
N ILE A 127 3.31 -11.03 13.87
CA ILE A 127 2.35 -12.11 14.10
C ILE A 127 2.29 -12.40 15.59
N ILE A 128 1.11 -12.27 16.19
CA ILE A 128 0.85 -12.57 17.59
C ILE A 128 0.24 -13.98 17.68
N GLY A 129 0.79 -14.82 18.54
CA GLY A 129 0.34 -16.20 18.73
C GLY A 129 0.38 -17.00 17.44
N GLU A 130 -0.73 -17.65 17.09
CA GLU A 130 -0.88 -18.44 15.87
C GLU A 130 -1.15 -17.60 14.62
N GLY A 131 -1.51 -16.32 14.77
CA GLY A 131 -1.76 -15.42 13.65
C GLY A 131 -3.03 -15.75 12.85
N GLN A 132 -4.09 -16.21 13.50
CA GLN A 132 -5.35 -16.57 12.85
C GLN A 132 -6.41 -15.46 12.89
N GLY A 133 -6.15 -14.38 13.62
CA GLY A 133 -7.08 -13.28 13.80
C GLY A 133 -7.05 -12.27 12.66
N HIS A 134 -7.94 -11.28 12.76
CA HIS A 134 -8.02 -10.21 11.79
C HIS A 134 -6.72 -9.42 11.69
N ASN A 135 -6.43 -9.09 10.44
CA ASN A 135 -5.26 -8.32 10.05
C ASN A 135 -5.45 -6.83 10.35
N TRP A 136 -4.36 -6.14 10.60
CA TRP A 136 -4.29 -4.69 10.65
C TRP A 136 -3.13 -4.23 9.77
N TRP A 137 -3.40 -3.31 8.84
CA TRP A 137 -2.45 -2.87 7.82
C TRP A 137 -2.21 -1.37 7.88
N CYS A 138 -0.96 -0.96 7.71
CA CYS A 138 -0.59 0.44 7.64
C CYS A 138 0.71 0.67 6.85
N VAL A 139 1.10 1.93 6.63
CA VAL A 139 2.34 2.33 5.98
C VAL A 139 3.24 3.03 6.99
N VAL A 140 4.37 2.41 7.32
CA VAL A 140 5.33 2.93 8.31
C VAL A 140 6.39 3.83 7.68
N PHE A 141 6.68 3.64 6.40
CA PHE A 141 7.51 4.55 5.63
C PHE A 141 6.86 4.84 4.27
N PRO A 142 6.59 6.12 3.97
CA PRO A 142 6.57 7.26 4.89
C PRO A 142 5.53 7.06 6.02
N PRO A 143 5.62 7.79 7.15
CA PRO A 143 4.82 7.50 8.35
C PRO A 143 3.36 7.95 8.18
N LEU A 144 2.55 7.15 7.48
CA LEU A 144 1.11 7.40 7.29
C LEU A 144 0.25 6.76 8.39
N CYS A 145 0.86 6.10 9.38
CA CYS A 145 0.20 5.51 10.55
C CYS A 145 -0.15 6.50 11.67
N VAL A 146 -0.51 7.72 11.30
CA VAL A 146 -0.75 8.84 12.22
C VAL A 146 -2.20 9.33 12.07
N SER A 147 -2.63 10.30 12.88
CA SER A 147 -3.99 10.85 12.75
C SER A 147 -4.21 11.44 11.34
N ALA A 148 -5.46 11.53 10.87
CA ALA A 148 -5.75 12.08 9.53
C ALA A 148 -5.14 13.48 9.29
N ALA A 149 -5.06 14.32 10.32
CA ALA A 149 -4.42 15.63 10.25
C ALA A 149 -2.89 15.55 10.07
N GLU A 150 -2.26 14.53 10.62
CA GLU A 150 -0.83 14.27 10.47
C GLU A 150 -0.51 13.52 9.18
N GLN A 151 -1.44 12.68 8.67
CA GLN A 151 -1.31 12.00 7.39
C GLN A 151 -1.19 13.00 6.25
N ASN A 152 -2.00 14.07 6.26
CA ASN A 152 -1.91 15.13 5.26
C ASN A 152 -0.54 15.82 5.27
N ARG A 153 0.04 16.06 6.45
CA ARG A 153 1.41 16.63 6.54
C ARG A 153 2.47 15.65 6.05
N ALA A 154 2.33 14.36 6.36
CA ALA A 154 3.24 13.33 5.90
C ALA A 154 3.17 13.19 4.37
N LEU A 155 1.96 13.22 3.80
CA LEU A 155 1.74 13.30 2.36
C LEU A 155 2.42 14.55 1.78
N ASP A 156 2.22 15.74 2.35
CA ASP A 156 2.85 16.98 1.86
C ASP A 156 4.39 16.99 1.94
N ALA A 157 4.97 16.20 2.84
CA ALA A 157 6.42 16.04 2.97
C ALA A 157 7.02 15.04 1.97
N MET A 158 6.19 14.21 1.32
CA MET A 158 6.63 13.32 0.26
C MET A 158 6.96 14.11 -1.01
N SER A 159 7.79 13.54 -1.87
CA SER A 159 8.05 14.14 -3.18
C SER A 159 6.76 14.18 -4.01
N GLU A 160 6.55 15.26 -4.78
CA GLU A 160 5.42 15.39 -5.73
C GLU A 160 5.13 14.11 -6.55
N PRO A 161 6.11 13.41 -7.14
CA PRO A 161 5.83 12.16 -7.87
C PRO A 161 5.30 11.04 -6.96
N GLU A 162 5.79 10.90 -5.73
CA GLU A 162 5.31 9.88 -4.78
C GLU A 162 3.92 10.22 -4.24
N ARG A 163 3.64 11.52 -4.01
CA ARG A 163 2.30 12.00 -3.66
C ARG A 163 1.32 11.69 -4.77
N ALA A 164 1.60 12.15 -5.99
CA ALA A 164 0.75 11.91 -7.15
C ALA A 164 0.49 10.42 -7.37
N LEU A 165 1.48 9.55 -7.19
CA LEU A 165 1.31 8.10 -7.29
C LEU A 165 0.25 7.53 -6.33
N ILE A 166 0.04 8.15 -5.17
CA ILE A 166 -0.84 7.67 -4.10
C ILE A 166 -2.17 8.46 -4.06
N THR A 167 -2.15 9.77 -4.32
CA THR A 167 -3.35 10.63 -4.32
C THR A 167 -4.07 10.64 -5.67
N GLU A 168 -3.40 10.46 -6.81
CA GLU A 168 -4.09 10.21 -8.10
C GLU A 168 -4.72 8.82 -8.16
N ALA A 169 -4.49 7.98 -7.15
CA ALA A 169 -5.30 6.79 -6.89
C ALA A 169 -6.66 7.15 -6.26
N ASP A 170 -7.11 8.39 -6.35
CA ASP A 170 -8.53 8.70 -6.35
C ASP A 170 -9.15 7.92 -7.53
N GLY A 171 -9.73 6.76 -7.22
CA GLY A 171 -10.28 5.79 -8.16
C GLY A 171 -11.50 6.30 -8.95
N TYR A 172 -11.62 7.62 -9.11
CA TYR A 172 -12.75 8.34 -9.65
C TYR A 172 -12.46 9.13 -10.93
N GLU A 173 -11.22 9.21 -11.45
CA GLU A 173 -11.01 9.77 -12.80
C GLU A 173 -10.79 8.73 -13.89
N LEU A 174 -10.13 7.59 -13.59
CA LEU A 174 -9.85 6.59 -14.64
C LEU A 174 -11.13 5.89 -15.14
N ARG A 175 -12.10 5.66 -14.25
CA ARG A 175 -13.40 5.04 -14.61
C ARG A 175 -14.22 5.95 -15.50
N PHE A 176 -14.27 7.25 -15.19
CA PHE A 176 -14.98 8.22 -16.01
C PHE A 176 -14.27 8.42 -17.33
N ARG A 177 -12.93 8.48 -17.35
CA ARG A 177 -12.23 8.71 -18.61
C ARG A 177 -12.29 7.52 -19.56
N ILE A 178 -12.31 6.28 -19.06
CA ILE A 178 -12.61 5.11 -19.90
C ILE A 178 -14.03 5.20 -20.46
N VAL A 179 -15.04 5.51 -19.64
CA VAL A 179 -16.44 5.65 -20.09
C VAL A 179 -16.62 6.81 -21.08
N GLU A 180 -15.95 7.93 -20.86
CA GLU A 180 -15.94 9.08 -21.76
C GLU A 180 -15.22 8.76 -23.07
N LEU A 181 -14.07 8.09 -23.03
CA LEU A 181 -13.38 7.62 -24.23
C LEU A 181 -14.21 6.61 -25.02
N TRP A 182 -14.98 5.75 -24.33
CA TRP A 182 -15.98 4.88 -24.97
C TRP A 182 -17.11 5.69 -25.60
N GLY A 183 -17.59 6.73 -24.93
CA GLY A 183 -18.59 7.66 -25.47
C GLY A 183 -18.08 8.41 -26.71
N GLU A 184 -16.89 8.99 -26.64
CA GLU A 184 -16.20 9.68 -27.74
C GLU A 184 -15.97 8.73 -28.92
N LEU A 185 -15.58 7.49 -28.66
CA LEU A 185 -15.40 6.47 -29.70
C LEU A 185 -16.73 6.09 -30.37
N ILE A 186 -17.81 5.92 -29.59
CA ILE A 186 -19.15 5.63 -30.13
C ILE A 186 -19.66 6.79 -30.99
N GLU A 187 -19.46 8.04 -30.56
CA GLU A 187 -19.82 9.21 -31.35
C GLU A 187 -19.02 9.29 -32.66
N LEU A 188 -17.74 8.93 -32.63
CA LEU A 188 -16.86 8.98 -33.80
C LEU A 188 -17.17 7.85 -34.80
N ILE A 189 -17.53 6.66 -34.31
CA ILE A 189 -17.98 5.54 -35.14
C ILE A 189 -19.38 5.81 -35.71
N GLY A 190 -20.28 6.41 -34.92
CA GLY A 190 -21.61 6.80 -35.37
C GLY A 190 -21.57 7.85 -36.49
N LYS A 191 -20.72 8.87 -36.37
CA LYS A 191 -20.51 9.88 -37.43
C LYS A 191 -19.94 9.33 -38.72
N ASN A 192 -19.18 8.22 -38.68
CA ASN A 192 -18.64 7.54 -39.85
C ASN A 192 -19.56 6.46 -40.42
N ALA A 193 -20.67 6.13 -39.75
CA ALA A 193 -21.68 5.20 -40.25
C ALA A 193 -22.78 5.89 -41.07
N ASP A 194 -22.91 7.22 -40.92
CA ASP A 194 -23.90 8.06 -41.60
C ASP A 194 -23.32 8.88 -42.79
N ALA A 195 -22.08 8.57 -43.22
CA ALA A 195 -21.41 9.16 -44.40
C ALA A 195 -21.14 8.10 -45.48
#